data_AF-X1TRN8-F1
#
_entry.id   AF-X1TRN8-F1
#
_cell.length_a   1.000
_cell.length_b   1.000
_cell.length_c   1.000
_cell.angle_alpha   90.00
_cell.angle_beta   90.00
_cell.angle_gamma   90.00
#
_symmetry.space_group_name_H-M   'P 1'
#
loop_
_entity.id
_entity.type
_entity.pdbx_description
1 polymer ?
#
loop_
_entity_poly.entity_id
_entity_poly.type
_entity_poly.pdbx_seq_one_letter_code
_entity_poly.pdbx_strand_id
1 'polypeptide(L)'
;PFDDVNIRHAFSLAIDKDKLASLVFKDMVQPADGILPPGMPGFNKDLSGLNYDVNKAKELIKASQYGDVSELPPIIITTMGWGGLISQGLEAIISEWRQNLGVEVKVRQLEPQRFLYHLRQEKDEMFYMGWIADYPHPQDFLDVLFRTGADNNYGEYSNPEIDGLLEMAGVEPDSNRSLALYQQAEQKLVEDAACLPLWFGKNHILVKSYVKGYNLSPQGLVMLNSVSTERH
;
A
#
# COMPACT_ATOMS: atom_id res chain seq x y z
N PRO A 1 -10.50 15.63 1.84
CA PRO A 1 -10.03 15.85 3.24
C PRO A 1 -8.65 15.28 3.56
N PHE A 2 -8.05 14.48 2.67
CA PHE A 2 -6.76 13.83 2.90
C PHE A 2 -5.54 14.76 2.70
N ASP A 3 -5.77 16.03 2.38
CA ASP A 3 -4.79 17.11 2.51
C ASP A 3 -4.39 17.33 3.99
N ASP A 4 -5.30 17.09 4.93
CA ASP A 4 -5.02 17.11 6.36
C ASP A 4 -4.38 15.78 6.83
N VAL A 5 -3.15 15.86 7.35
CA VAL A 5 -2.40 14.69 7.86
C VAL A 5 -3.12 13.97 8.99
N ASN A 6 -3.89 14.68 9.82
CA ASN A 6 -4.65 14.06 10.90
C ASN A 6 -5.75 13.15 10.35
N ILE A 7 -6.35 13.50 9.21
CA ILE A 7 -7.34 12.64 8.54
C ILE A 7 -6.67 11.40 7.95
N ARG A 8 -5.50 11.55 7.31
CA ARG A 8 -4.74 10.39 6.80
C ARG A 8 -4.35 9.44 7.94
N HIS A 9 -3.85 9.98 9.05
CA HIS A 9 -3.52 9.20 10.24
C HIS A 9 -4.76 8.51 10.82
N ALA A 10 -5.87 9.23 10.98
CA ALA A 10 -7.10 8.66 11.52
C ALA A 10 -7.60 7.47 10.71
N PHE A 11 -7.57 7.56 9.38
CA PHE A 11 -7.96 6.45 8.52
C PHE A 11 -7.01 5.26 8.61
N SER A 12 -5.71 5.50 8.78
CA SER A 12 -4.70 4.44 8.99
C SER A 12 -4.84 3.73 10.33
N LEU A 13 -4.95 4.50 11.42
CA LEU A 13 -5.10 4.00 12.80
C LEU A 13 -6.44 3.27 13.02
N ALA A 14 -7.43 3.49 12.16
CA ALA A 14 -8.75 2.87 12.25
C ALA A 14 -8.86 1.49 11.61
N ILE A 15 -7.78 0.94 11.04
CA ILE A 15 -7.76 -0.38 10.40
C ILE A 15 -6.94 -1.37 11.23
N ASP A 16 -7.59 -2.43 11.70
CA ASP A 16 -6.95 -3.56 12.37
C ASP A 16 -6.40 -4.54 11.32
N LYS A 17 -5.13 -4.32 10.94
CA LYS A 17 -4.46 -5.11 9.90
C LYS A 17 -4.28 -6.58 10.29
N ASP A 18 -4.12 -6.88 11.59
CA ASP A 18 -3.98 -8.24 12.10
C ASP A 18 -5.30 -9.01 11.99
N LYS A 19 -6.40 -8.36 12.37
CA LYS A 19 -7.75 -8.91 12.21
C LYS A 19 -8.08 -9.10 10.73
N LEU A 20 -7.69 -8.16 9.87
CA LEU A 20 -7.88 -8.29 8.43
C LEU A 20 -7.11 -9.49 7.86
N ALA A 21 -5.83 -9.64 8.22
CA ALA A 21 -5.00 -10.74 7.78
C ALA A 21 -5.54 -12.11 8.26
N SER A 22 -5.95 -12.21 9.52
CA SER A 22 -6.41 -13.48 10.11
C SER A 22 -7.85 -13.85 9.69
N LEU A 23 -8.80 -12.92 9.73
CA LEU A 23 -10.22 -13.23 9.52
C LEU A 23 -10.63 -13.19 8.05
N VAL A 24 -10.10 -12.24 7.27
CA VAL A 24 -10.48 -12.09 5.85
C VAL A 24 -9.55 -12.93 4.98
N PHE A 25 -8.25 -12.83 5.21
CA PHE A 25 -7.25 -13.51 4.38
C PHE A 25 -6.77 -14.85 4.93
N LYS A 26 -7.22 -15.28 6.12
CA LYS A 26 -6.87 -16.58 6.72
C LYS A 26 -5.35 -16.81 6.77
N ASP A 27 -4.62 -15.79 7.20
CA ASP A 27 -3.16 -15.76 7.34
C ASP A 27 -2.35 -15.93 6.03
N MET A 28 -3.02 -15.84 4.88
CA MET A 28 -2.39 -15.89 3.55
C MET A 28 -1.72 -14.57 3.12
N VAL A 29 -1.80 -13.55 3.97
CA VAL A 29 -1.09 -12.28 3.80
C VAL A 29 -0.32 -11.96 5.08
N GLN A 30 0.64 -11.05 4.99
CA GLN A 30 1.36 -10.51 6.14
C GLN A 30 0.96 -9.04 6.34
N PRO A 31 0.50 -8.61 7.53
CA PRO A 31 0.27 -7.20 7.83
C PRO A 31 1.49 -6.33 7.48
N ALA A 32 1.24 -5.15 6.91
CA ALA A 32 2.29 -4.23 6.48
C ALA A 32 2.35 -2.99 7.38
N ASP A 33 3.52 -2.72 7.97
CA ASP A 33 3.78 -1.48 8.71
C ASP A 33 4.38 -0.38 7.82
N GLY A 34 5.03 -0.78 6.73
CA GLY A 34 5.68 0.09 5.75
C GLY A 34 5.36 -0.31 4.31
N ILE A 35 6.04 0.34 3.37
CA ILE A 35 5.81 0.23 1.92
C ILE A 35 6.66 -0.87 1.31
N LEU A 36 7.91 -1.00 1.74
CA LEU A 36 8.84 -1.99 1.22
C LEU A 36 8.48 -3.39 1.74
N PRO A 37 8.34 -4.39 0.85
CA PRO A 37 8.00 -5.75 1.28
C PRO A 37 9.20 -6.48 1.92
N PRO A 38 8.96 -7.44 2.83
CA PRO A 38 9.99 -8.34 3.34
C PRO A 38 10.79 -8.99 2.21
N GLY A 39 12.12 -8.91 2.29
CA GLY A 39 13.03 -9.43 1.26
C GLY A 39 13.47 -8.40 0.21
N MET A 40 12.85 -7.21 0.17
CA MET A 40 13.36 -6.07 -0.61
C MET A 40 14.65 -5.53 0.03
N PRO A 41 15.72 -5.24 -0.75
CA PRO A 41 16.84 -4.46 -0.24
C PRO A 41 16.36 -3.14 0.38
N GLY A 42 16.86 -2.81 1.57
CA GLY A 42 16.41 -1.64 2.31
C GLY A 42 15.18 -1.87 3.19
N PHE A 43 14.52 -3.03 3.14
CA PHE A 43 13.44 -3.36 4.08
C PHE A 43 13.90 -3.17 5.54
N ASN A 44 13.19 -2.31 6.27
CA ASN A 44 13.47 -2.02 7.67
C ASN A 44 12.47 -2.74 8.58
N LYS A 45 12.91 -3.83 9.22
CA LYS A 45 12.09 -4.57 10.20
C LYS A 45 11.75 -3.76 11.46
N ASP A 46 12.52 -2.70 11.73
CA ASP A 46 12.39 -1.84 12.90
C ASP A 46 11.64 -0.53 12.55
N LEU A 47 11.05 -0.45 11.34
CA LEU A 47 10.21 0.67 10.92
C LEU A 47 9.01 0.82 11.86
N SER A 48 8.75 2.06 12.29
CA SER A 48 7.62 2.37 13.17
C SER A 48 6.40 2.71 12.33
N GLY A 49 5.45 1.77 12.25
CA GLY A 49 4.18 1.92 11.54
C GLY A 49 3.11 2.69 12.31
N LEU A 50 2.02 3.01 11.60
CA LEU A 50 0.78 3.53 12.20
C LEU A 50 -0.08 2.36 12.69
N ASN A 51 0.08 2.04 13.97
CA ASN A 51 -0.60 0.91 14.63
C ASN A 51 -2.08 1.19 14.89
N TYR A 52 -2.90 0.14 14.95
CA TYR A 52 -4.33 0.26 15.21
C TYR A 52 -4.63 0.94 16.57
N ASP A 53 -5.30 2.10 16.54
CA ASP A 53 -5.78 2.82 17.71
C ASP A 53 -6.99 3.70 17.35
N VAL A 54 -8.18 3.16 17.55
CA VAL A 54 -9.45 3.84 17.24
C VAL A 54 -9.66 5.10 18.09
N ASN A 55 -9.18 5.10 19.34
CA ASN A 55 -9.35 6.27 20.21
C ASN A 55 -8.50 7.41 19.67
N LYS A 56 -7.24 7.12 19.33
CA LYS A 56 -6.36 8.11 18.73
C LYS A 56 -6.87 8.59 17.37
N ALA A 57 -7.40 7.69 16.54
CA ALA A 57 -7.99 8.04 15.27
C ALA A 57 -9.14 9.06 15.43
N LYS A 58 -10.03 8.87 16.39
CA LYS A 58 -11.12 9.82 16.70
C LYS A 58 -10.60 11.16 17.22
N GLU A 59 -9.57 11.15 18.06
CA GLU A 59 -8.93 12.39 18.52
C GLU A 59 -8.33 13.19 17.37
N LEU A 60 -7.71 12.52 16.41
CA LEU A 60 -7.12 13.17 15.24
C LEU A 60 -8.18 13.80 14.33
N ILE A 61 -9.34 13.16 14.13
CA ILE A 61 -10.45 13.79 13.40
C ILE A 61 -10.92 15.05 14.14
N LYS A 62 -11.00 15.01 15.47
CA LYS A 62 -11.36 16.20 16.27
C LYS A 62 -10.32 17.32 16.20
N ALA A 63 -9.04 16.98 16.08
CA ALA A 63 -7.95 17.92 15.95
C ALA A 63 -7.76 18.44 14.51
N SER A 64 -8.35 17.76 13.52
CA SER A 64 -8.34 18.15 12.12
C SER A 64 -9.11 19.44 11.87
N GLN A 65 -8.94 20.03 10.69
CA GLN A 65 -9.73 21.18 10.26
C GLN A 65 -11.25 20.94 10.20
N TYR A 66 -11.69 19.67 10.19
CA TYR A 66 -13.10 19.28 10.13
C TYR A 66 -13.75 19.18 11.52
N GLY A 67 -12.98 18.86 12.56
CA GLY A 67 -13.45 18.78 13.95
C GLY A 67 -14.43 17.63 14.28
N ASP A 68 -15.18 17.13 13.31
CA ASP A 68 -16.08 15.99 13.46
C ASP A 68 -16.19 15.21 12.14
N VAL A 69 -16.63 13.95 12.25
CA VAL A 69 -16.87 13.07 11.10
C VAL A 69 -18.03 13.56 10.24
N SER A 70 -19.04 14.24 10.81
CA SER A 70 -20.16 14.81 10.06
C SER A 70 -19.76 15.95 9.13
N GLU A 71 -18.62 16.60 9.41
CA GLU A 71 -18.10 17.71 8.61
C GLU A 71 -17.12 17.25 7.51
N LEU A 72 -16.80 15.95 7.47
CA LEU A 72 -15.99 15.41 6.39
C LEU A 72 -16.76 15.50 5.05
N PRO A 73 -16.11 15.94 3.97
CA PRO A 73 -16.71 15.87 2.64
C PRO A 73 -16.98 14.40 2.26
N PRO A 74 -17.86 14.13 1.28
CA PRO A 74 -18.05 12.79 0.76
C PRO A 74 -16.72 12.14 0.37
N ILE A 75 -16.54 10.88 0.73
CA ILE A 75 -15.31 10.13 0.45
C ILE A 75 -15.64 9.02 -0.55
N ILE A 76 -14.99 9.08 -1.70
CA ILE A 76 -15.05 8.05 -2.72
C ILE A 76 -13.69 7.34 -2.77
N ILE A 77 -13.72 6.01 -2.73
CA ILE A 77 -12.56 5.17 -3.03
C ILE A 77 -12.70 4.54 -4.40
N THR A 78 -11.71 4.77 -5.26
CA THR A 78 -11.62 4.17 -6.59
C THR A 78 -10.94 2.82 -6.54
N THR A 79 -11.50 1.81 -7.21
CA THR A 79 -10.87 0.50 -7.34
C THR A 79 -11.10 -0.13 -8.71
N MET A 80 -10.28 -1.12 -9.06
CA MET A 80 -10.49 -1.94 -10.25
C MET A 80 -11.68 -2.87 -10.05
N GLY A 81 -12.55 -3.02 -11.04
CA GLY A 81 -13.58 -4.04 -11.01
C GLY A 81 -14.72 -3.84 -11.99
N TRP A 82 -15.74 -4.69 -11.84
CA TRP A 82 -16.94 -4.72 -12.67
C TRP A 82 -18.18 -4.99 -11.81
N GLY A 83 -19.32 -4.45 -12.23
CA GLY A 83 -20.64 -4.90 -11.75
C GLY A 83 -20.94 -4.62 -10.27
N GLY A 84 -20.18 -3.74 -9.61
CA GLY A 84 -20.39 -3.36 -8.21
C GLY A 84 -19.84 -4.35 -7.18
N LEU A 85 -19.21 -5.45 -7.62
CA LEU A 85 -18.60 -6.43 -6.73
C LEU A 85 -17.19 -5.98 -6.35
N ILE A 86 -17.02 -5.61 -5.08
CA ILE A 86 -15.72 -5.21 -4.52
C ILE A 86 -15.02 -6.38 -3.84
N SER A 87 -13.69 -6.31 -3.71
CA SER A 87 -12.93 -7.36 -3.01
C SER A 87 -13.33 -7.45 -1.53
N GLN A 88 -13.27 -8.65 -0.95
CA GLN A 88 -13.55 -8.87 0.49
C GLN A 88 -12.64 -8.02 1.38
N GLY A 89 -11.38 -7.80 0.99
CA GLY A 89 -10.46 -6.92 1.70
C GLY A 89 -10.95 -5.47 1.74
N LEU A 90 -11.37 -4.93 0.59
CA LEU A 90 -11.90 -3.57 0.52
C LEU A 90 -13.23 -3.42 1.29
N GLU A 91 -14.12 -4.41 1.20
CA GLU A 91 -15.37 -4.42 1.97
C GLU A 91 -15.11 -4.39 3.48
N ALA A 92 -14.14 -5.18 3.95
CA ALA A 92 -13.74 -5.20 5.36
C ALA A 92 -13.15 -3.86 5.81
N ILE A 93 -12.26 -3.25 5.03
CA ILE A 93 -11.68 -1.92 5.31
C ILE A 93 -12.78 -0.85 5.44
N ILE A 94 -13.72 -0.81 4.48
CA ILE A 94 -14.85 0.13 4.53
C ILE A 94 -15.73 -0.12 5.75
N SER A 95 -15.96 -1.39 6.09
CA SER A 95 -16.71 -1.74 7.30
C SER A 95 -15.98 -1.30 8.57
N GLU A 96 -14.65 -1.39 8.63
CA GLU A 96 -13.87 -0.91 9.77
C GLU A 96 -13.90 0.61 9.89
N TRP A 97 -13.73 1.38 8.81
CA TRP A 97 -13.92 2.84 8.87
C TRP A 97 -15.32 3.22 9.34
N ARG A 98 -16.36 2.52 8.87
CA ARG A 98 -17.74 2.75 9.33
C ARG A 98 -17.93 2.42 10.81
N GLN A 99 -17.40 1.29 11.29
CA GLN A 99 -17.55 0.87 12.69
C GLN A 99 -16.70 1.71 13.64
N ASN A 100 -15.46 1.98 13.26
CA ASN A 100 -14.46 2.60 14.11
C ASN A 100 -14.57 4.12 14.09
N LEU A 101 -14.85 4.72 12.93
CA LEU A 101 -14.93 6.19 12.77
C LEU A 101 -16.37 6.69 12.58
N GLY A 102 -17.30 5.86 12.11
CA GLY A 102 -18.64 6.34 11.71
C GLY A 102 -18.66 6.98 10.33
N VAL A 103 -17.61 6.78 9.53
CA VAL A 103 -17.48 7.33 8.17
C VAL A 103 -18.17 6.42 7.17
N GLU A 104 -18.92 7.01 6.23
CA GLU A 104 -19.41 6.31 5.04
C GLU A 104 -18.46 6.55 3.86
N VAL A 105 -17.95 5.47 3.26
CA VAL A 105 -17.08 5.52 2.07
C VAL A 105 -17.82 4.89 0.90
N LYS A 106 -17.95 5.63 -0.20
CA LYS A 106 -18.53 5.13 -1.44
C LYS A 106 -17.45 4.51 -2.31
N VAL A 107 -17.80 3.50 -3.10
CA VAL A 107 -16.85 2.86 -4.03
C VAL A 107 -17.19 3.24 -5.45
N ARG A 108 -16.18 3.68 -6.20
CA ARG A 108 -16.23 3.79 -7.66
C ARG A 108 -15.37 2.69 -8.27
N GLN A 109 -15.94 1.93 -9.20
CA GLN A 109 -15.19 0.93 -9.95
C GLN A 109 -14.83 1.45 -11.33
N LEU A 110 -13.58 1.21 -11.71
CA LEU A 110 -13.05 1.49 -13.03
C LEU A 110 -12.64 0.19 -13.73
N GLU A 111 -12.81 0.15 -15.05
CA GLU A 111 -12.45 -0.99 -15.88
C GLU A 111 -10.94 -1.27 -15.77
N PRO A 112 -10.51 -2.50 -15.45
CA PRO A 112 -9.09 -2.80 -15.20
C PRO A 112 -8.14 -2.38 -16.34
N GLN A 113 -8.55 -2.54 -17.61
CA GLN A 113 -7.71 -2.26 -18.77
C GLN A 113 -7.40 -0.77 -18.94
N ARG A 114 -8.21 0.11 -18.38
CA ARG A 114 -8.03 1.57 -18.45
C ARG A 114 -7.87 2.21 -17.07
N PHE A 115 -7.73 1.38 -16.03
CA PHE A 115 -7.74 1.82 -14.65
C PHE A 115 -6.72 2.93 -14.37
N LEU A 116 -5.44 2.70 -14.69
CA LEU A 116 -4.38 3.68 -14.42
C LEU A 116 -4.54 4.98 -15.23
N TYR A 117 -5.03 4.86 -16.47
CA TYR A 117 -5.34 6.02 -17.30
C TYR A 117 -6.45 6.87 -16.68
N HIS A 118 -7.57 6.25 -16.31
CA HIS A 118 -8.69 6.95 -15.68
C HIS A 118 -8.34 7.44 -14.29
N LEU A 119 -7.60 6.67 -13.48
CA LEU A 119 -7.18 7.08 -12.15
C LEU A 119 -6.36 8.38 -12.18
N ARG A 120 -5.52 8.57 -13.20
CA ARG A 120 -4.75 9.81 -13.40
C ARG A 120 -5.63 11.02 -13.76
N GLN A 121 -6.71 10.79 -14.51
CA GLN A 121 -7.59 11.86 -15.03
C GLN A 121 -8.75 12.20 -14.09
N GLU A 122 -9.30 11.17 -13.44
CA GLU A 122 -10.53 11.19 -12.65
C GLU A 122 -10.16 10.94 -11.18
N LYS A 123 -9.87 12.04 -10.49
CA LYS A 123 -9.39 12.02 -9.10
C LYS A 123 -10.58 12.01 -8.14
N ASP A 124 -10.68 10.93 -7.38
CA ASP A 124 -11.47 10.88 -6.15
C ASP A 124 -10.57 11.06 -4.94
N GLU A 125 -11.16 11.03 -3.74
CA GLU A 125 -10.44 11.24 -2.49
C GLU A 125 -9.46 10.11 -2.16
N MET A 126 -9.71 8.88 -2.61
CA MET A 126 -8.83 7.72 -2.38
C MET A 126 -8.85 6.73 -3.56
N PHE A 127 -7.85 5.86 -3.60
CA PHE A 127 -7.85 4.68 -4.47
C PHE A 127 -7.29 3.46 -3.74
N TYR A 128 -7.68 2.27 -4.21
CA TYR A 128 -7.25 0.98 -3.68
C TYR A 128 -6.56 0.17 -4.77
N MET A 129 -5.24 -0.02 -4.61
CA MET A 129 -4.38 -0.79 -5.51
C MET A 129 -3.19 -1.39 -4.76
N GLY A 130 -2.49 -2.32 -5.40
CA GLY A 130 -1.20 -2.83 -4.94
C GLY A 130 -0.08 -2.50 -5.94
N TRP A 131 1.16 -2.73 -5.50
CA TRP A 131 2.36 -2.62 -6.33
C TRP A 131 3.15 -3.95 -6.28
N ILE A 132 3.75 -4.32 -7.40
CA ILE A 132 4.65 -5.46 -7.52
C ILE A 132 5.96 -4.91 -8.05
N ALA A 133 7.08 -5.33 -7.45
CA ALA A 133 8.40 -4.84 -7.81
C ALA A 133 8.73 -5.12 -9.29
N ASP A 134 9.09 -4.09 -10.06
CA ASP A 134 9.60 -4.27 -11.43
C ASP A 134 11.08 -4.73 -11.40
N TYR A 135 11.83 -4.31 -10.38
CA TYR A 135 13.21 -4.73 -10.08
C TYR A 135 13.48 -4.70 -8.56
N PRO A 136 14.46 -5.47 -8.05
CA PRO A 136 14.68 -5.62 -6.61
C PRO A 136 15.44 -4.43 -6.00
N HIS A 137 14.84 -3.25 -6.01
CA HIS A 137 15.43 -2.04 -5.45
C HIS A 137 14.36 -1.13 -4.81
N PRO A 138 14.61 -0.50 -3.65
CA PRO A 138 13.60 0.31 -2.94
C PRO A 138 13.10 1.51 -3.75
N GLN A 139 13.94 2.06 -4.63
CA GLN A 139 13.58 3.11 -5.59
C GLN A 139 12.34 2.76 -6.42
N ASP A 140 12.14 1.49 -6.76
CA ASP A 140 10.98 1.02 -7.54
C ASP A 140 9.64 1.25 -6.82
N PHE A 141 9.68 1.37 -5.50
CA PHE A 141 8.51 1.70 -4.68
C PHE A 141 8.52 3.19 -4.32
N LEU A 142 9.59 3.65 -3.67
CA LEU A 142 9.59 4.94 -3.00
C LEU A 142 9.63 6.11 -3.99
N ASP A 143 10.46 6.03 -5.02
CA ASP A 143 10.55 7.09 -6.03
C ASP A 143 9.40 7.03 -7.02
N VAL A 144 9.11 5.83 -7.53
CA VAL A 144 8.12 5.64 -8.58
C VAL A 144 6.73 6.05 -8.11
N LEU A 145 6.41 5.79 -6.83
CA LEU A 145 5.07 6.01 -6.27
C LEU A 145 4.93 7.31 -5.47
N PHE A 146 6.02 7.87 -4.92
CA PHE A 146 5.91 9.00 -3.98
C PHE A 146 6.79 10.21 -4.29
N ARG A 147 7.75 10.14 -5.22
CA ARG A 147 8.50 11.34 -5.62
C ARG A 147 7.53 12.36 -6.24
N THR A 148 7.69 13.63 -5.89
CA THR A 148 6.89 14.71 -6.48
C THR A 148 7.01 14.67 -8.01
N GLY A 149 5.86 14.62 -8.69
CA GLY A 149 5.80 14.62 -10.16
C GLY A 149 6.14 13.29 -10.85
N ALA A 150 6.35 12.20 -10.10
CA ALA A 150 6.49 10.87 -10.69
C ALA A 150 5.18 10.42 -11.37
N ASP A 151 5.30 9.71 -12.50
CA ASP A 151 4.15 9.29 -13.31
C ASP A 151 3.17 8.37 -12.57
N ASN A 152 3.67 7.55 -11.63
CA ASN A 152 2.86 6.62 -10.85
C ASN A 152 2.52 7.16 -9.46
N ASN A 153 2.83 8.43 -9.17
CA ASN A 153 2.37 9.11 -7.96
C ASN A 153 0.92 9.56 -8.11
N TYR A 154 0.00 8.59 -8.15
CA TYR A 154 -1.44 8.83 -8.32
C TYR A 154 -2.07 9.58 -7.13
N GLY A 155 -1.43 9.54 -5.96
CA GLY A 155 -1.86 10.31 -4.78
C GLY A 155 -1.42 11.78 -4.81
N GLU A 156 -0.62 12.17 -5.81
CA GLU A 156 -0.03 13.51 -5.94
C GLU A 156 0.70 13.97 -4.68
N TYR A 157 1.28 13.01 -3.97
CA TYR A 157 2.03 13.29 -2.76
C TYR A 157 3.25 14.15 -3.10
N SER A 158 3.51 15.17 -2.27
CA SER A 158 4.64 16.05 -2.46
C SER A 158 5.19 16.50 -1.11
N ASN A 159 6.46 16.17 -0.87
CA ASN A 159 7.19 16.58 0.31
C ASN A 159 8.67 16.81 -0.06
N PRO A 160 9.16 18.07 -0.05
CA PRO A 160 10.52 18.40 -0.43
C PRO A 160 11.61 17.70 0.41
N GLU A 161 11.34 17.38 1.67
CA GLU A 161 12.30 16.66 2.52
C GLU A 161 12.47 15.22 2.05
N ILE A 162 11.36 14.56 1.69
CA ILE A 162 11.37 13.20 1.16
C ILE A 162 11.99 13.17 -0.24
N ASP A 163 11.62 14.11 -1.11
CA ASP A 163 12.25 14.24 -2.44
C ASP A 163 13.78 14.38 -2.32
N GLY A 164 14.27 15.17 -1.35
CA GLY A 164 15.69 15.33 -1.08
C GLY A 164 16.36 14.03 -0.62
N LEU A 165 15.71 13.25 0.27
CA LEU A 165 16.21 11.95 0.71
C LEU A 165 16.26 10.94 -0.44
N LEU A 166 15.22 10.87 -1.27
CA LEU A 166 15.17 9.97 -2.42
C LEU A 166 16.23 10.33 -3.46
N GLU A 167 16.43 11.62 -3.74
CA GLU A 167 17.51 12.08 -4.63
C GLU A 167 18.90 11.70 -4.10
N MET A 168 19.17 12.00 -2.82
CA MET A 168 20.43 11.61 -2.18
C MET A 168 20.65 10.10 -2.22
N ALA A 169 19.60 9.30 -1.96
CA ALA A 169 19.68 7.85 -2.00
C ALA A 169 20.00 7.33 -3.41
N GLY A 170 19.42 7.95 -4.45
CA GLY A 170 19.60 7.56 -5.85
C GLY A 170 20.99 7.85 -6.41
N VAL A 171 21.71 8.85 -5.88
CA VAL A 171 23.05 9.23 -6.35
C VAL A 171 24.19 8.77 -5.43
N GLU A 172 23.88 8.19 -4.27
CA GLU A 172 24.88 7.73 -3.29
C GLU A 172 25.60 6.45 -3.79
N PRO A 173 26.94 6.49 -3.98
CA PRO A 173 27.69 5.35 -4.50
C PRO A 173 27.87 4.20 -3.49
N ASP A 174 27.82 4.47 -2.18
CA ASP A 174 27.87 3.40 -1.17
C ASP A 174 26.49 2.77 -0.98
N SER A 175 26.36 1.50 -1.33
CA SER A 175 25.07 0.80 -1.29
C SER A 175 24.42 0.78 0.10
N ASN A 176 25.19 0.66 1.18
CA ASN A 176 24.63 0.63 2.53
C ASN A 176 24.08 2.01 2.93
N ARG A 177 24.80 3.09 2.57
CA ARG A 177 24.33 4.46 2.79
C ARG A 177 23.11 4.78 1.95
N SER A 178 23.08 4.38 0.69
CA SER A 178 21.92 4.51 -0.19
C SER A 178 20.68 3.84 0.42
N LEU A 179 20.81 2.58 0.85
CA LEU A 179 19.70 1.87 1.51
C LEU A 179 19.26 2.53 2.83
N ALA A 180 20.19 3.06 3.63
CA ALA A 180 19.85 3.78 4.86
C ALA A 180 19.11 5.10 4.59
N LEU A 181 19.36 5.76 3.46
CA LEU A 181 18.61 6.95 3.03
C LEU A 181 17.19 6.57 2.57
N TYR A 182 17.03 5.48 1.83
CA TYR A 182 15.70 4.95 1.49
C TYR A 182 14.88 4.57 2.73
N GLN A 183 15.51 3.98 3.74
CA GLN A 183 14.84 3.66 5.01
C GLN A 183 14.35 4.91 5.75
N GLN A 184 15.13 5.99 5.73
CA GLN A 184 14.71 7.27 6.30
C GLN A 184 13.55 7.89 5.50
N ALA A 185 13.59 7.81 4.17
CA ALA A 185 12.50 8.27 3.33
C ALA A 185 11.21 7.47 3.58
N GLU A 186 11.30 6.14 3.69
CA GLU A 186 10.16 5.28 4.01
C GLU A 186 9.55 5.60 5.37
N GLN A 187 10.38 5.76 6.41
CA GLN A 187 9.91 6.13 7.75
C GLN A 187 9.12 7.44 7.71
N LYS A 188 9.59 8.45 6.96
CA LYS A 188 8.88 9.71 6.77
C LYS A 188 7.59 9.58 5.97
N LEU A 189 7.57 8.76 4.93
CA LEU A 189 6.34 8.49 4.16
C LEU A 189 5.25 7.85 5.04
N VAL A 190 5.65 6.94 5.93
CA VAL A 190 4.74 6.30 6.89
C VAL A 190 4.29 7.29 7.96
N GLU A 191 5.20 8.11 8.50
CA GLU A 191 4.88 9.18 9.44
C GLU A 191 3.94 10.23 8.86
N ASP A 192 4.04 10.53 7.57
CA ASP A 192 3.12 11.44 6.88
C ASP A 192 1.81 10.77 6.46
N ALA A 193 1.67 9.46 6.68
CA ALA A 193 0.60 8.63 6.15
C ALA A 193 0.36 8.88 4.65
N ALA A 194 1.45 8.94 3.86
CA ALA A 194 1.40 9.20 2.42
C ALA A 194 0.58 8.13 1.66
N CYS A 195 0.58 6.91 2.19
CA CYS A 195 -0.40 5.88 1.89
C CYS A 195 -0.75 5.12 3.17
N LEU A 196 -1.69 4.18 3.06
CA LEU A 196 -2.04 3.24 4.12
C LEU A 196 -1.52 1.85 3.70
N PRO A 197 -0.34 1.42 4.20
CA PRO A 197 0.14 0.07 3.95
C PRO A 197 -0.78 -0.94 4.64
N LEU A 198 -1.26 -1.91 3.87
CA LEU A 198 -2.27 -2.85 4.32
C LEU A 198 -1.66 -4.22 4.61
N TRP A 199 -1.12 -4.88 3.59
CA TRP A 199 -0.47 -6.18 3.73
C TRP A 199 0.49 -6.46 2.56
N PHE A 200 1.39 -7.41 2.78
CA PHE A 200 2.20 -8.06 1.77
C PHE A 200 1.60 -9.43 1.42
N GLY A 201 1.41 -9.70 0.13
CA GLY A 201 0.92 -10.98 -0.35
C GLY A 201 1.96 -12.09 -0.20
N LYS A 202 1.51 -13.32 0.07
CA LYS A 202 2.35 -14.52 0.03
C LYS A 202 1.96 -15.39 -1.16
N ASN A 203 2.96 -15.93 -1.86
CA ASN A 203 2.72 -16.87 -2.94
C ASN A 203 2.47 -18.28 -2.38
N HIS A 204 1.23 -18.74 -2.44
CA HIS A 204 0.84 -20.10 -2.10
C HIS A 204 0.59 -20.90 -3.39
N ILE A 205 1.53 -21.77 -3.77
CA ILE A 205 1.48 -22.50 -5.04
C ILE A 205 1.47 -24.01 -4.81
N LEU A 206 0.51 -24.70 -5.42
CA LEU A 206 0.45 -26.15 -5.44
C LEU A 206 1.07 -26.68 -6.73
N VAL A 207 2.23 -27.34 -6.61
CA VAL A 207 2.95 -27.95 -7.72
C VAL A 207 2.74 -29.47 -7.68
N LYS A 208 2.27 -30.06 -8.77
CA LYS A 208 2.12 -31.52 -8.89
C LYS A 208 3.49 -32.19 -8.75
N SER A 209 3.56 -33.35 -8.11
CA SER A 209 4.84 -34.05 -7.83
C SER A 209 5.66 -34.41 -9.07
N TYR A 210 4.98 -34.59 -10.21
CA TYR A 210 5.60 -34.88 -11.50
C TYR A 210 6.09 -33.63 -12.24
N VAL A 211 5.86 -32.42 -11.72
CA VAL A 211 6.41 -31.18 -12.30
C VAL A 211 7.76 -30.91 -11.63
N LYS A 212 8.83 -30.81 -12.41
CA LYS A 212 10.20 -30.53 -11.96
C LYS A 212 10.66 -29.16 -12.42
N GLY A 213 11.60 -28.56 -11.69
CA GLY A 213 12.21 -27.27 -12.03
C GLY A 213 11.33 -26.04 -11.78
N TYR A 214 10.15 -26.21 -11.17
CA TYR A 214 9.27 -25.10 -10.80
C TYR A 214 9.84 -24.35 -9.60
N ASN A 215 10.47 -23.21 -9.84
CA ASN A 215 10.97 -22.29 -8.81
C ASN A 215 10.48 -20.88 -9.10
N LEU A 216 10.04 -20.18 -8.05
CA LEU A 216 9.72 -18.76 -8.12
C LEU A 216 11.01 -17.94 -7.97
N SER A 217 11.14 -16.89 -8.78
CA SER A 217 12.12 -15.83 -8.50
C SER A 217 11.71 -15.06 -7.23
N PRO A 218 12.62 -14.27 -6.64
CA PRO A 218 12.26 -13.36 -5.55
C PRO A 218 11.12 -12.38 -5.90
N GLN A 219 10.87 -12.11 -7.18
CA GLN A 219 9.74 -11.30 -7.68
C GLN A 219 8.44 -12.11 -7.84
N GLY A 220 8.43 -13.40 -7.51
CA GLY A 220 7.27 -14.29 -7.68
C GLY A 220 7.04 -14.78 -9.11
N LEU A 221 8.03 -14.62 -10.01
CA LEU A 221 7.92 -15.05 -11.40
C LEU A 221 8.47 -16.47 -11.58
N VAL A 222 7.81 -17.26 -12.43
CA VAL A 222 8.28 -18.61 -12.79
C VAL A 222 8.89 -18.59 -14.18
N MET A 223 10.12 -19.08 -14.28
CA MET A 223 10.79 -19.29 -15.56
C MET A 223 10.37 -20.65 -16.13
N LEU A 224 9.34 -20.69 -16.97
CA LEU A 224 8.79 -21.95 -17.50
C LEU A 224 9.76 -22.73 -18.40
N ASN A 225 10.82 -22.09 -18.89
CA ASN A 225 11.84 -22.75 -19.71
C ASN A 225 12.72 -23.75 -18.92
N SER A 226 12.73 -23.68 -17.59
CA SER A 226 13.39 -24.66 -16.71
C SER A 226 12.43 -25.72 -16.15
N VAL A 227 11.14 -25.65 -16.52
CA VAL A 227 10.11 -26.55 -16.01
C VAL A 227 9.92 -27.73 -16.94
N SER A 228 9.86 -28.93 -16.38
CA SER A 228 9.57 -30.16 -17.11
C SER A 228 8.53 -31.02 -16.39
N THR A 229 7.95 -31.97 -17.12
CA THR A 229 7.05 -32.97 -16.55
C THR A 229 7.67 -34.36 -16.68
N GLU A 230 7.60 -35.13 -15.61
CA GLU A 230 7.90 -36.55 -15.61
C GLU A 230 6.63 -37.35 -15.94
N ARG A 231 6.82 -38.46 -16.66
CA ARG A 231 5.72 -39.38 -16.96
C ARG A 231 5.25 -40.02 -15.65
N HIS A 232 3.96 -39.93 -15.39
CA HIS A 232 3.27 -40.40 -14.18
C HIS A 232 2.32 -41.54 -14.52
#